data_AF-A0AA35LG27-F1
#
_entry.id   AF-A0AA35LG27-F1
#
_cell.length_a   1.000
_cell.length_b   1.000
_cell.length_c   1.000
_cell.angle_alpha   90.00
_cell.angle_beta   90.00
_cell.angle_gamma   90.00
#
_symmetry.space_group_name_H-M   'P 1'
#
loop_
_entity.id
_entity.type
_entity.pdbx_description
1 polymer ?
#
loop_
_entity_poly.entity_id
_entity_poly.type
_entity_poly.pdbx_seq_one_letter_code
_entity_poly.pdbx_strand_id
1 'polypeptide(L)'
;MEKMGEAEMRKPHKTVQQEMKDLFNHFKEPPPGTVVIQSLPDPWYFKIWDINQKYLLLVGDQLLSAPRNSNSPEGLIAVVPDKIIGEKDDRTSAIFMGKEDGQRTLSCVEVGGQPRLKLVGEKIMDLYNKKQESKNFSFLCKTASGKETGSFESVAFPGWFLSSSPEPNKPIGLSQQGGAEITEFFMEKTNKGAGGAVAIL
;
A
#
# COMPACT_ATOMS: atom_id res chain seq x y z
N MET A 1 -42.21 -13.56 -12.26
CA MET A 1 -41.44 -13.71 -11.01
C MET A 1 -40.24 -14.58 -11.33
N GLU A 2 -39.19 -13.98 -11.87
CA GLU A 2 -37.92 -14.67 -12.08
C GLU A 2 -37.09 -14.52 -10.81
N LYS A 3 -36.76 -15.65 -10.19
CA LYS A 3 -35.80 -15.70 -9.09
C LYS A 3 -34.40 -15.55 -9.69
N MET A 4 -33.80 -14.38 -9.54
CA MET A 4 -32.36 -14.20 -9.74
C MET A 4 -31.63 -14.72 -8.50
N GLY A 5 -30.63 -15.57 -8.72
CA GLY A 5 -29.88 -16.27 -7.67
C GLY A 5 -29.01 -15.33 -6.85
N GLU A 6 -29.34 -15.18 -5.57
CA GLU A 6 -28.42 -14.72 -4.54
C GLU A 6 -27.59 -15.91 -4.04
N ALA A 7 -26.49 -16.19 -4.73
CA ALA A 7 -25.31 -16.81 -4.15
C ALA A 7 -24.18 -16.85 -5.21
N GLU A 8 -23.81 -15.70 -5.77
CA GLU A 8 -22.38 -15.55 -6.06
C GLU A 8 -21.68 -15.49 -4.70
N MET A 9 -21.17 -16.64 -4.25
CA MET A 9 -20.27 -16.72 -3.12
C MET A 9 -19.12 -15.72 -3.36
N ARG A 10 -19.14 -14.58 -2.67
CA ARG A 10 -17.99 -13.69 -2.58
C ARG A 10 -16.83 -14.55 -2.09
N LYS A 11 -15.81 -14.75 -2.94
CA LYS A 11 -14.56 -15.38 -2.50
C LYS A 11 -14.08 -14.60 -1.27
N PRO A 12 -13.69 -15.27 -0.18
CA PRO A 12 -13.14 -14.56 0.98
C PRO A 12 -11.93 -13.76 0.51
N HIS A 13 -11.97 -12.44 0.73
CA HIS A 13 -10.81 -11.58 0.46
C HIS A 13 -9.72 -11.92 1.48
N LYS A 14 -8.44 -11.81 1.07
CA LYS A 14 -7.31 -12.02 1.97
C LYS A 14 -7.26 -10.94 3.04
N THR A 15 -6.72 -11.28 4.20
CA THR A 15 -6.39 -10.27 5.23
C THR A 15 -5.17 -9.46 4.80
N VAL A 16 -5.01 -8.24 5.33
CA VAL A 16 -3.79 -7.44 5.10
C VAL A 16 -2.53 -8.22 5.50
N GLN A 17 -2.59 -9.04 6.57
CA GLN A 17 -1.46 -9.87 6.97
C GLN A 17 -1.09 -10.91 5.89
N GLN A 18 -2.07 -11.53 5.25
CA GLN A 18 -1.85 -12.49 4.17
C GLN A 18 -1.27 -11.79 2.93
N GLU A 19 -1.80 -10.61 2.57
CA GLU A 19 -1.27 -9.82 1.46
C GLU A 19 0.19 -9.39 1.70
N MET A 20 0.54 -8.98 2.92
CA MET A 20 1.93 -8.67 3.28
C MET A 20 2.84 -9.90 3.22
N LYS A 21 2.39 -11.05 3.72
CA LYS A 21 3.18 -12.30 3.64
C LYS A 21 3.46 -12.66 2.18
N ASP A 22 2.46 -12.59 1.32
CA ASP A 22 2.60 -12.89 -0.10
C ASP A 22 3.52 -11.90 -0.80
N LEU A 23 3.39 -10.60 -0.49
CA LEU A 23 4.27 -9.55 -0.99
C LEU A 23 5.73 -9.85 -0.64
N PHE A 24 6.04 -10.02 0.65
CA PHE A 24 7.42 -10.25 1.09
C PHE A 24 7.99 -11.54 0.51
N ASN A 25 7.20 -12.62 0.45
CA ASN A 25 7.62 -13.87 -0.17
C ASN A 25 7.98 -13.71 -1.66
N HIS A 26 7.27 -12.87 -2.41
CA HIS A 26 7.56 -12.62 -3.82
C HIS A 26 8.88 -11.87 -4.05
N PHE A 27 9.22 -10.94 -3.16
CA PHE A 27 10.42 -10.11 -3.28
C PHE A 27 11.67 -10.72 -2.59
N LYS A 28 11.56 -11.94 -2.04
CA LYS A 28 12.71 -12.66 -1.46
C LYS A 28 13.76 -12.92 -2.52
N GLU A 29 15.02 -12.71 -2.14
CA GLU A 29 16.14 -13.08 -3.00
C GLU A 29 16.17 -14.60 -3.18
N PRO A 30 16.40 -15.07 -4.42
CA PRO A 30 16.53 -16.50 -4.67
C PRO A 30 17.77 -17.06 -3.96
N PRO A 31 17.79 -18.38 -3.68
CA PRO A 31 18.90 -19.01 -2.98
C PRO A 31 20.26 -18.75 -3.67
N PRO A 32 21.37 -18.67 -2.91
CA PRO A 32 22.71 -18.56 -3.47
C PRO A 32 22.98 -19.65 -4.50
N GLY A 33 23.51 -19.27 -5.67
CA GLY A 33 23.78 -20.19 -6.77
C GLY A 33 22.64 -20.35 -7.78
N THR A 34 21.48 -19.71 -7.56
CA THR A 34 20.44 -19.60 -8.59
C THR A 34 20.92 -18.66 -9.69
N VAL A 35 21.00 -19.13 -10.94
CA VAL A 35 21.26 -18.27 -12.10
C VAL A 35 19.97 -17.52 -12.40
N VAL A 36 19.92 -16.24 -12.03
CA VAL A 36 18.75 -15.39 -12.20
C VAL A 36 19.01 -14.48 -13.40
N ILE A 37 18.41 -14.83 -14.54
CA ILE A 37 18.26 -13.91 -15.67
C ILE A 37 16.93 -13.17 -15.45
N GLN A 38 16.84 -12.29 -14.45
CA GLN A 38 15.59 -11.53 -14.23
C GLN A 38 15.84 -10.04 -14.15
N SER A 39 14.99 -9.31 -14.88
CA SER A 39 14.67 -7.92 -14.58
C SER A 39 14.20 -7.81 -13.13
N LEU A 40 14.43 -6.66 -12.50
CA LEU A 40 13.91 -6.37 -11.17
C LEU A 40 12.40 -6.68 -11.10
N PRO A 41 11.90 -7.24 -9.98
CA PRO A 41 10.47 -7.47 -9.82
C PRO A 41 9.72 -6.14 -9.89
N ASP A 42 8.61 -6.11 -10.62
CA ASP A 42 7.74 -4.94 -10.64
C ASP A 42 7.05 -4.75 -9.27
N PRO A 43 6.73 -3.51 -8.87
CA PRO A 43 5.89 -3.25 -7.72
C PRO A 43 4.58 -4.04 -7.79
N TRP A 44 4.08 -4.47 -6.63
CA TRP A 44 2.73 -4.98 -6.56
C TRP A 44 1.74 -3.83 -6.46
N TYR A 45 0.58 -3.98 -7.08
CA TYR A 45 -0.44 -2.95 -7.11
C TYR A 45 -1.60 -3.38 -6.24
N PHE A 46 -2.03 -2.48 -5.37
CA PHE A 46 -3.08 -2.75 -4.40
C PHE A 46 -4.21 -1.73 -4.51
N LYS A 47 -5.43 -2.22 -4.35
CA LYS A 47 -6.56 -1.40 -3.93
C LYS A 47 -6.49 -1.31 -2.42
N ILE A 48 -6.54 -0.09 -1.87
CA ILE A 48 -6.52 0.16 -0.43
C ILE A 48 -7.74 0.99 -0.08
N TRP A 49 -8.51 0.59 0.94
CA TRP A 49 -9.68 1.33 1.39
C TRP A 49 -9.85 1.26 2.90
N ASP A 50 -10.45 2.30 3.47
CA ASP A 50 -10.72 2.36 4.91
C ASP A 50 -11.95 1.54 5.33
N ILE A 51 -12.15 1.38 6.64
CA ILE A 51 -13.30 0.65 7.19
C ILE A 51 -14.67 1.24 6.85
N ASN A 52 -14.72 2.51 6.43
CA ASN A 52 -15.93 3.18 5.93
C ASN A 52 -16.08 3.05 4.41
N GLN A 53 -15.38 2.09 3.80
CA GLN A 53 -15.44 1.78 2.37
C GLN A 53 -15.04 2.98 1.49
N LYS A 54 -14.02 3.75 1.89
CA LYS A 54 -13.45 4.81 1.05
C LYS A 54 -12.07 4.38 0.51
N TYR A 55 -11.94 4.33 -0.82
CA TYR A 55 -10.68 4.03 -1.49
C TYR A 55 -9.68 5.17 -1.34
N LEU A 56 -8.41 4.80 -1.19
CA LEU A 56 -7.27 5.70 -1.31
C LEU A 56 -6.99 5.92 -2.80
N LEU A 57 -7.11 7.16 -3.26
CA LEU A 57 -6.92 7.54 -4.66
C LEU A 57 -5.82 8.59 -4.80
N LEU A 58 -4.87 8.36 -5.71
CA LEU A 58 -3.84 9.34 -6.06
C LEU A 58 -4.33 10.20 -7.22
N VAL A 59 -4.89 11.38 -6.92
CA VAL A 59 -5.40 12.34 -7.91
C VAL A 59 -4.40 13.49 -8.04
N GLY A 60 -3.71 13.54 -9.19
CA GLY A 60 -2.61 14.48 -9.40
C GLY A 60 -1.48 14.26 -8.38
N ASP A 61 -1.31 15.23 -7.49
CA ASP A 61 -0.28 15.28 -6.44
C ASP A 61 -0.87 15.09 -5.03
N GLN A 62 -2.16 14.79 -4.93
CA GLN A 62 -2.86 14.58 -3.67
C GLN A 62 -3.35 13.14 -3.55
N LEU A 63 -3.23 12.58 -2.34
CA LEU A 63 -3.87 11.33 -1.97
C LEU A 63 -5.21 11.68 -1.31
N LEU A 64 -6.32 11.18 -1.83
CA LEU A 64 -7.68 11.46 -1.37
C LEU A 64 -8.37 10.17 -0.93
N SER A 65 -9.33 10.27 -0.01
CA SER A 65 -10.29 9.20 0.27
C SER A 65 -11.57 9.41 -0.56
N ALA A 66 -11.97 8.46 -1.40
CA ALA A 66 -13.21 8.57 -2.17
C ALA A 66 -14.15 7.39 -1.90
N PRO A 67 -15.48 7.59 -1.82
CA PRO A 67 -16.43 6.51 -1.58
C PRO A 67 -16.28 5.38 -2.61
N ARG A 68 -16.31 4.13 -2.19
CA ARG A 68 -16.35 2.96 -3.07
C ARG A 68 -17.70 2.88 -3.77
N ASN A 69 -17.77 3.35 -5.01
CA ASN A 69 -18.93 3.17 -5.90
C ASN A 69 -18.50 2.65 -7.28
N SER A 70 -19.46 2.21 -8.10
CA SER A 70 -19.21 1.64 -9.43
C SER A 70 -18.52 2.59 -10.43
N ASN A 71 -18.49 3.89 -10.13
CA ASN A 71 -17.90 4.93 -10.98
C ASN A 71 -16.59 5.48 -10.39
N SER A 72 -16.10 4.91 -9.29
CA SER A 72 -14.88 5.39 -8.63
C SER A 72 -13.68 4.98 -9.47
N PRO A 73 -12.78 5.91 -9.82
CA PRO A 73 -11.54 5.53 -10.51
C PRO A 73 -10.79 4.54 -9.62
N GLU A 74 -10.35 3.41 -10.19
CA GLU A 74 -9.58 2.43 -9.44
C GLU A 74 -8.17 3.00 -9.17
N GLY A 75 -8.00 3.66 -8.02
CA GLY A 75 -6.69 4.12 -7.58
C GLY A 75 -5.87 2.94 -7.11
N LEU A 76 -4.88 2.54 -7.91
CA LEU A 76 -3.89 1.55 -7.51
C LEU A 76 -2.74 2.24 -6.79
N ILE A 77 -2.34 1.65 -5.66
CA ILE A 77 -1.14 2.03 -4.92
C ILE A 77 -0.06 1.02 -5.25
N ALA A 78 1.08 1.49 -5.76
CA ALA A 78 2.26 0.65 -5.94
C ALA A 78 2.90 0.40 -4.57
N VAL A 79 3.24 -0.84 -4.27
CA VAL A 79 3.80 -1.26 -2.98
C VAL A 79 4.96 -2.21 -3.20
N VAL A 80 6.04 -1.98 -2.46
CA VAL A 80 7.22 -2.86 -2.40
C VAL A 80 7.72 -2.93 -0.95
N PRO A 81 8.40 -4.02 -0.55
CA PRO A 81 9.07 -4.07 0.75
C PRO A 81 10.18 -3.01 0.89
N ASP A 82 10.34 -2.46 2.09
CA ASP A 82 11.59 -1.81 2.49
C ASP A 82 12.55 -2.89 2.99
N LYS A 83 13.54 -3.26 2.17
CA LYS A 83 14.52 -4.30 2.50
C LYS A 83 15.41 -3.98 3.69
N ILE A 84 15.65 -2.68 3.95
CA ILE A 84 16.59 -2.25 4.99
C ILE A 84 15.94 -2.39 6.36
N ILE A 85 14.65 -2.07 6.47
CA ILE A 85 13.89 -2.21 7.73
C ILE A 85 13.26 -3.61 7.85
N GLY A 86 12.74 -4.14 6.74
CA GLY A 86 12.23 -5.51 6.63
C GLY A 86 11.01 -5.83 7.49
N GLU A 87 10.87 -7.13 7.79
CA GLU A 87 9.88 -7.66 8.72
C GLU A 87 10.44 -7.58 10.14
N LYS A 88 9.71 -6.93 11.06
CA LYS A 88 10.08 -6.87 12.48
C LYS A 88 9.58 -8.09 13.26
N ASP A 89 8.39 -8.56 12.89
CA ASP A 89 7.73 -9.75 13.42
C ASP A 89 6.69 -10.26 12.39
N ASP A 90 5.88 -11.25 12.75
CA ASP A 90 4.89 -11.89 11.86
C ASP A 90 3.70 -10.99 11.46
N ARG A 91 3.61 -9.79 12.04
CA ARG A 91 2.48 -8.85 11.91
C ARG A 91 2.91 -7.42 11.60
N THR A 92 4.21 -7.15 11.60
CA THR A 92 4.79 -5.82 11.40
C THR A 92 5.85 -5.88 10.30
N SER A 93 5.56 -5.29 9.15
CA SER A 93 6.44 -5.31 7.98
C SER A 93 6.60 -3.91 7.39
N ALA A 94 7.81 -3.52 7.01
CA ALA A 94 8.10 -2.21 6.45
C ALA A 94 7.94 -2.17 4.93
N ILE A 95 7.17 -1.21 4.42
CA ILE A 95 6.87 -1.08 2.99
C ILE A 95 7.07 0.36 2.51
N PHE A 96 7.35 0.51 1.22
CA PHE A 96 7.18 1.76 0.49
C PHE A 96 5.84 1.73 -0.24
N MET A 97 5.17 2.88 -0.31
CA MET A 97 3.90 3.04 -1.01
C MET A 97 4.00 4.22 -1.98
N GLY A 98 3.53 4.08 -3.21
CA GLY A 98 3.66 5.11 -4.23
C GLY A 98 2.55 5.09 -5.27
N LYS A 99 2.66 5.99 -6.24
CA LYS A 99 1.78 6.03 -7.40
C LYS A 99 1.95 4.79 -8.25
N GLU A 100 0.86 4.43 -8.93
CA GLU A 100 0.83 3.35 -9.91
C GLU A 100 1.87 3.49 -11.04
N ASP A 101 2.28 4.72 -11.38
CA ASP A 101 3.34 5.00 -12.37
C ASP A 101 4.77 4.68 -11.86
N GLY A 102 4.91 4.38 -10.56
CA GLY A 102 6.17 4.09 -9.89
C GLY A 102 7.14 5.27 -9.81
N GLN A 103 6.77 6.46 -10.30
CA GLN A 103 7.64 7.63 -10.38
C GLN A 103 7.64 8.48 -9.10
N ARG A 104 6.58 8.36 -8.31
CA ARG A 104 6.42 9.13 -7.08
C ARG A 104 6.03 8.23 -5.93
N THR A 105 6.68 8.45 -4.79
CA THR A 105 6.51 7.66 -3.57
C THR A 105 5.99 8.55 -2.45
N LEU A 106 5.13 7.99 -1.59
CA LEU A 106 4.65 8.65 -0.38
C LEU A 106 5.81 8.86 0.58
N SER A 107 5.87 10.05 1.15
CA SER A 107 6.83 10.44 2.16
C SER A 107 6.17 11.22 3.28
N CYS A 108 6.57 10.93 4.52
CA CYS A 108 6.27 11.72 5.69
C CYS A 108 7.37 12.77 5.87
N VAL A 109 6.96 14.02 6.01
CA VAL A 109 7.84 15.17 6.26
C VAL A 109 7.29 16.02 7.39
N GLU A 110 8.16 16.74 8.09
CA GLU A 110 7.71 17.73 9.07
C GLU A 110 7.41 19.06 8.38
N VAL A 111 6.24 19.65 8.65
CA VAL A 111 5.89 21.01 8.19
C VAL A 111 5.26 21.77 9.34
N GLY A 112 5.95 22.79 9.84
CA GLY A 112 5.49 23.59 10.96
C GLY A 112 5.36 22.81 12.27
N GLY A 113 6.30 21.89 12.53
CA GLY A 113 6.33 21.07 13.75
C GLY A 113 5.33 19.91 13.77
N GLN A 114 4.63 19.63 12.67
CA GLN A 114 3.72 18.49 12.56
C GLN A 114 4.07 17.59 11.37
N PRO A 115 3.95 16.26 11.51
CA PRO A 115 4.13 15.32 10.40
C PRO A 115 3.04 15.52 9.35
N ARG A 116 3.43 15.50 8.07
CA ARG A 116 2.53 15.58 6.92
C ARG A 116 2.92 14.56 5.86
N LEU A 117 1.90 14.04 5.19
CA LEU A 117 2.07 13.16 4.04
C LEU A 117 2.29 13.99 2.77
N LYS A 118 3.24 13.59 1.93
CA LYS A 118 3.50 14.18 0.61
C LYS A 118 3.83 13.09 -0.41
N LEU A 119 3.63 13.40 -1.69
CA LEU A 119 4.25 12.66 -2.79
C LEU A 119 5.55 13.35 -3.17
N VAL A 120 6.61 12.56 -3.29
CA VAL A 120 7.94 13.05 -3.70
C VAL A 120 8.33 12.33 -4.99
N GLY A 121 9.05 13.04 -5.87
CA GLY A 121 9.60 12.55 -7.15
C GLY A 121 10.69 11.49 -7.03
N GLU A 122 10.51 10.52 -6.15
CA GLU A 122 11.42 9.40 -5.94
C GLU A 122 10.77 8.13 -6.47
N LYS A 123 11.46 7.41 -7.35
CA LYS A 123 10.93 6.17 -7.93
C LYS A 123 10.90 5.06 -6.90
N ILE A 124 9.80 4.33 -6.82
CA ILE A 124 9.60 3.33 -5.78
C ILE A 124 10.62 2.17 -5.87
N MET A 125 11.01 1.79 -7.09
CA MET A 125 12.02 0.75 -7.30
C MET A 125 13.46 1.22 -7.03
N ASP A 126 13.73 2.52 -7.13
CA ASP A 126 15.02 3.09 -6.73
C ASP A 126 15.17 3.02 -5.21
N LEU A 127 14.08 3.30 -4.47
CA LEU A 127 14.01 3.12 -3.02
C LEU A 127 14.19 1.66 -2.60
N TYR A 128 13.49 0.72 -3.25
CA TYR A 128 13.63 -0.72 -2.99
C TYR A 128 15.08 -1.24 -3.16
N ASN A 129 15.81 -0.70 -4.15
CA ASN A 129 17.20 -1.11 -4.43
C ASN A 129 18.23 -0.34 -3.61
N LYS A 130 17.82 0.70 -2.89
CA LYS A 130 18.74 1.53 -2.12
C LYS A 130 19.31 0.74 -0.96
N LYS A 131 20.63 0.80 -0.79
CA LYS A 131 21.36 0.10 0.28
C LYS A 131 21.39 0.87 1.61
N GLN A 132 20.57 1.91 1.72
CA GLN A 132 20.54 2.82 2.87
C GLN A 132 19.10 3.06 3.29
N GLU A 133 18.91 3.29 4.59
CA GLU A 133 17.60 3.51 5.18
C GLU A 133 16.92 4.77 4.61
N SER A 134 15.63 4.67 4.30
CA SER A 134 14.82 5.75 3.75
C SER A 134 13.58 6.01 4.61
N LYS A 135 13.80 6.22 5.93
CA LYS A 135 12.74 6.34 6.96
C LYS A 135 11.56 7.22 6.58
N ASN A 136 11.82 8.34 5.89
CA ASN A 136 10.79 9.29 5.49
C ASN A 136 9.82 8.70 4.46
N PHE A 137 10.16 7.62 3.78
CA PHE A 137 9.32 6.94 2.79
C PHE A 137 8.71 5.64 3.33
N SER A 138 9.28 5.10 4.41
CA SER A 138 8.92 3.80 4.94
C SER A 138 7.71 3.88 5.87
N PHE A 139 6.78 2.94 5.70
CA PHE A 139 5.65 2.73 6.59
C PHE A 139 5.70 1.33 7.18
N LEU A 140 5.50 1.18 8.48
CA LEU A 140 5.25 -0.11 9.12
C LEU A 140 3.79 -0.48 8.92
N CYS A 141 3.54 -1.47 8.08
CA CYS A 141 2.26 -2.15 8.02
C CYS A 141 2.11 -3.03 9.25
N LYS A 142 1.19 -2.65 10.16
CA LYS A 142 0.88 -3.35 11.41
C LYS A 142 -0.47 -4.02 11.32
N THR A 143 -0.52 -5.30 11.67
CA THR A 143 -1.73 -6.13 11.65
C THR A 143 -2.01 -6.75 13.02
N ALA A 144 -3.24 -7.18 13.26
CA ALA A 144 -3.63 -7.85 14.50
C ALA A 144 -4.23 -9.23 14.21
N SER A 145 -4.04 -10.18 15.15
CA SER A 145 -4.59 -11.53 15.02
C SER A 145 -6.11 -11.49 14.83
N GLY A 146 -6.61 -12.18 13.82
CA GLY A 146 -8.04 -12.26 13.54
C GLY A 146 -8.67 -11.00 12.93
N LYS A 147 -7.88 -9.95 12.65
CA LYS A 147 -8.36 -8.78 11.89
C LYS A 147 -8.06 -8.94 10.40
N GLU A 148 -9.01 -8.51 9.59
CA GLU A 148 -8.84 -8.42 8.13
C GLU A 148 -8.03 -7.17 7.73
N THR A 149 -8.05 -6.13 8.57
CA THR A 149 -7.43 -4.83 8.32
C THR A 149 -6.00 -4.72 8.85
N GLY A 150 -5.30 -3.69 8.40
CA GLY A 150 -4.02 -3.24 8.94
C GLY A 150 -3.97 -1.72 9.07
N SER A 151 -2.89 -1.23 9.67
CA SER A 151 -2.59 0.19 9.79
C SER A 151 -1.18 0.46 9.26
N PHE A 152 -0.92 1.68 8.79
CA PHE A 152 0.37 2.06 8.21
C PHE A 152 1.00 3.17 9.04
N GLU A 153 1.92 2.82 9.93
CA GLU A 153 2.62 3.78 10.79
C GLU A 153 3.84 4.36 10.06
N SER A 154 4.09 5.65 10.16
CA SER A 154 5.31 6.27 9.67
C SER A 154 6.54 5.78 10.46
N VAL A 155 7.59 5.36 9.76
CA VAL A 155 8.88 5.07 10.40
C VAL A 155 9.57 6.35 10.87
N ALA A 156 9.51 7.43 10.09
CA ALA A 156 10.10 8.73 10.45
C ALA A 156 9.41 9.41 11.63
N PHE A 157 8.11 9.16 11.81
CA PHE A 157 7.31 9.74 12.89
C PHE A 157 6.52 8.64 13.63
N PRO A 158 7.17 7.89 14.55
CA PRO A 158 6.49 6.85 15.32
C PRO A 158 5.25 7.38 16.05
N GLY A 159 4.19 6.57 16.10
CA GLY A 159 2.87 6.94 16.63
C GLY A 159 1.97 7.69 15.65
N TRP A 160 2.46 8.06 14.47
CA TRP A 160 1.66 8.68 13.42
C TRP A 160 1.34 7.68 12.32
N PHE A 161 0.06 7.52 12.02
CA PHE A 161 -0.46 6.55 11.06
C PHE A 161 -1.07 7.25 9.88
N LEU A 162 -0.97 6.64 8.70
CA LEU A 162 -1.78 7.02 7.56
C LEU A 162 -3.26 7.02 7.97
N SER A 163 -3.97 8.08 7.63
CA SER A 163 -5.34 8.26 8.09
C SER A 163 -6.26 8.92 7.07
N SER A 164 -7.53 8.54 7.12
CA SER A 164 -8.60 9.17 6.35
C SER A 164 -9.62 9.83 7.26
N SER A 165 -10.19 10.94 6.79
CA SER A 165 -11.31 11.59 7.46
C SER A 165 -12.54 10.67 7.47
N PRO A 166 -13.42 10.78 8.48
CA PRO A 166 -14.77 10.23 8.42
C PRO A 166 -15.54 10.72 7.19
N GLU A 167 -15.32 11.98 6.80
CA GLU A 167 -15.94 12.59 5.62
C GLU A 167 -15.30 12.09 4.32
N PRO A 168 -16.08 11.89 3.24
CA PRO A 168 -15.54 11.51 1.95
C PRO A 168 -14.86 12.67 1.22
N ASN A 169 -14.04 12.32 0.24
CA ASN A 169 -13.32 13.23 -0.66
C ASN A 169 -12.36 14.19 0.07
N LYS A 170 -11.82 13.75 1.20
CA LYS A 170 -10.82 14.51 1.96
C LYS A 170 -9.42 13.98 1.68
N PRO A 171 -8.38 14.83 1.81
CA PRO A 171 -7.01 14.37 1.75
C PRO A 171 -6.71 13.29 2.78
N ILE A 172 -5.92 12.30 2.38
CA ILE A 172 -5.28 11.35 3.29
C ILE A 172 -4.14 12.06 3.99
N GLY A 173 -4.08 11.89 5.31
CA GLY A 173 -3.10 12.55 6.16
C GLY A 173 -2.33 11.57 7.02
N LEU A 174 -1.79 12.12 8.11
CA LEU A 174 -1.23 11.38 9.22
C LEU A 174 -1.98 11.80 10.48
N SER A 175 -2.34 10.83 11.33
CA SER A 175 -2.91 11.11 12.65
C SER A 175 -2.43 10.09 13.68
N GLN A 176 -2.52 10.46 14.95
CA GLN A 176 -2.35 9.52 16.05
C GLN A 176 -3.64 8.73 16.27
N GLN A 177 -3.53 7.53 16.84
CA GLN A 177 -4.70 6.71 17.19
C GLN A 177 -5.50 7.31 18.35
N GLY A 178 -6.80 7.01 18.41
CA GLY A 178 -7.72 7.49 19.46
C GLY A 178 -8.47 8.78 19.14
N GLY A 179 -8.24 9.37 17.96
CA GLY A 179 -9.03 10.49 17.43
C GLY A 179 -10.22 10.05 16.58
N ALA A 180 -10.85 11.01 15.91
CA ALA A 180 -11.97 10.76 14.98
C ALA A 180 -11.52 10.21 13.61
N GLU A 181 -10.25 10.36 13.27
CA GLU A 181 -9.67 9.88 12.01
C GLU A 181 -9.60 8.35 11.96
N ILE A 182 -9.73 7.80 10.75
CA ILE A 182 -9.73 6.36 10.51
C ILE A 182 -8.32 5.91 10.13
N THR A 183 -7.76 4.94 10.85
CA THR A 183 -6.39 4.43 10.63
C THR A 183 -6.35 2.95 10.25
N GLU A 184 -7.51 2.31 10.07
CA GLU A 184 -7.62 0.91 9.70
C GLU A 184 -8.05 0.78 8.23
N PHE A 185 -7.29 0.00 7.48
CA PHE A 185 -7.46 -0.17 6.05
C PHE A 185 -7.48 -1.65 5.68
N PHE A 186 -8.29 -1.96 4.68
CA PHE A 186 -8.21 -3.17 3.90
C PHE A 186 -7.25 -2.96 2.72
N MET A 187 -6.70 -4.06 2.22
CA MET A 187 -5.80 -4.07 1.08
C MET A 187 -6.08 -5.32 0.25
N GLU A 188 -6.13 -5.18 -1.06
CA GLU A 188 -6.33 -6.30 -1.99
C GLU A 188 -5.40 -6.17 -3.19
N LYS A 189 -4.60 -7.20 -3.44
CA LYS A 189 -3.70 -7.21 -4.60
C LYS A 189 -4.52 -7.24 -5.88
N THR A 190 -4.22 -6.32 -6.79
CA THR A 190 -4.75 -6.33 -8.15
C THR A 190 -3.67 -6.84 -9.10
N ASN A 191 -4.02 -7.80 -9.94
CA ASN A 191 -3.18 -8.17 -11.08
C ASN A 191 -3.41 -7.12 -12.16
N LYS A 192 -2.44 -6.24 -12.42
CA LYS A 192 -2.42 -5.54 -13.70
C LYS A 192 -2.36 -6.62 -14.78
N GLY A 193 -3.26 -6.56 -15.76
CA GLY A 193 -3.07 -7.34 -16.99
C GLY A 193 -1.66 -7.03 -17.48
N ALA A 194 -0.82 -8.06 -17.60
CA ALA A 194 0.53 -7.89 -18.12
C ALA A 194 0.41 -7.16 -19.48
N GLY A 195 0.75 -5.88 -19.50
CA GLY A 195 0.96 -5.16 -20.75
C GLY A 195 2.02 -5.94 -21.49
N GLY A 196 1.63 -6.48 -22.65
CA GLY A 196 2.35 -7.54 -23.33
C GLY A 196 3.85 -7.29 -23.39
N ALA A 197 4.62 -8.33 -23.06
CA ALA A 197 5.95 -8.45 -23.61
C ALA A 197 5.78 -8.42 -25.14
N VAL A 198 6.13 -7.30 -25.76
CA VAL A 198 6.38 -7.28 -27.19
C VAL A 198 7.65 -8.08 -27.39
N ALA A 199 7.51 -9.35 -27.75
CA ALA A 199 8.60 -10.11 -28.32
C ALA A 199 8.96 -9.45 -29.65
N ILE A 200 10.08 -8.73 -29.67
CA ILE A 200 10.75 -8.39 -30.92
C ILE A 200 11.51 -9.67 -31.31
N LEU A 201 11.00 -10.35 -32.33
CA LEU A 201 11.73 -11.38 -33.07
C LEU A 201 12.78 -10.74 -33.98
#